data_AF-A0AAE9CY00-F1
#
_entry.id   AF-A0AAE9CY00-F1
#
_cell.length_a   1.000
_cell.length_b   1.000
_cell.length_c   1.000
_cell.angle_alpha   90.00
_cell.angle_beta   90.00
_cell.angle_gamma   90.00
#
_symmetry.space_group_name_H-M   'P 1'
#
loop_
_entity.id
_entity.type
_entity.pdbx_description
1 polymer ?
#
loop_
_entity_poly.entity_id
_entity_poly.type
_entity_poly.pdbx_seq_one_letter_code
_entity_poly.pdbx_strand_id
1 'polypeptide(L)'
;MKNLTEYAQRKEKDFKPHQRDSIIKMLSQAYWQMCSPIFQEWRQYAWYSGGYVNSCAPKCDRPIQYCFDRKVYGKCQLSGCKRLSMVKCAYCAKNICFQQFVIECHRCV
;
A
#
# COMPACT_ATOMS: atom_id res chain seq x y z
N MET A 1 4.36 -1.84 -11.43
CA MET A 1 4.14 -0.38 -11.28
C MET A 1 3.27 0.24 -12.37
N LYS A 2 3.34 -0.20 -13.65
CA LYS A 2 2.51 0.32 -14.76
C LYS A 2 1.01 0.41 -14.43
N ASN A 3 0.47 -0.60 -13.75
CA ASN A 3 -0.96 -0.71 -13.48
C ASN A 3 -1.53 0.38 -12.55
N LEU A 4 -0.74 0.90 -11.59
CA LEU A 4 -1.25 1.88 -10.62
C LEU A 4 -1.32 3.28 -11.24
N THR A 5 -0.28 3.66 -11.98
CA THR A 5 -0.21 4.92 -12.72
C THR A 5 -1.25 4.96 -13.83
N GLU A 6 -1.41 3.86 -14.57
CA GLU A 6 -2.41 3.72 -15.62
C GLU A 6 -3.84 3.75 -15.05
N TYR A 7 -4.09 3.08 -13.91
CA TYR A 7 -5.37 3.17 -13.21
C TYR A 7 -5.68 4.62 -12.84
N ALA A 8 -4.72 5.31 -12.20
CA ALA A 8 -4.92 6.68 -11.76
C ALA A 8 -5.20 7.61 -12.96
N GLN A 9 -4.43 7.51 -14.04
CA GLN A 9 -4.64 8.28 -15.27
C GLN A 9 -6.02 8.02 -15.91
N ARG A 10 -6.54 6.80 -15.84
CA ARG A 10 -7.84 6.45 -16.44
C ARG A 10 -9.04 6.77 -15.56
N LYS A 11 -8.90 6.67 -14.23
CA LYS A 11 -10.03 6.71 -13.29
C LYS A 11 -10.07 7.98 -12.45
N GLU A 12 -8.96 8.69 -12.31
CA GLU A 12 -8.85 9.90 -11.50
C GLU A 12 -8.22 11.01 -12.36
N LYS A 13 -9.06 11.70 -13.16
CA LYS A 13 -8.61 12.67 -14.18
C LYS A 13 -7.78 13.82 -13.60
N ASP A 14 -8.06 14.20 -12.36
CA ASP A 14 -7.36 15.29 -11.67
C ASP A 14 -6.05 14.83 -11.02
N PHE A 15 -5.86 13.52 -10.86
CA PHE A 15 -4.63 12.97 -10.31
C PHE A 15 -3.54 12.95 -11.38
N LYS A 16 -2.54 13.82 -11.23
CA LYS A 16 -1.38 13.90 -12.12
C LYS A 16 -0.19 13.16 -11.47
N PRO A 17 0.16 11.93 -11.88
CA PRO A 17 1.16 11.12 -11.18
C PRO A 17 2.59 11.68 -11.24
N HIS A 18 2.87 12.52 -12.23
CA HIS A 18 4.17 13.15 -12.45
C HIS A 18 4.37 14.43 -11.60
N GLN A 19 3.32 14.93 -10.94
CA GLN A 19 3.42 16.10 -10.09
C GLN A 19 4.06 15.74 -8.76
N ARG A 20 4.89 16.65 -8.22
CA ARG A 20 5.63 16.45 -6.98
C ARG A 20 4.74 16.00 -5.83
N ASP A 21 3.60 16.66 -5.62
CA ASP A 21 2.72 16.37 -4.50
C ASP A 21 2.08 14.98 -4.62
N SER A 22 1.70 14.57 -5.83
CA SER A 22 1.21 13.21 -6.10
C SER A 22 2.26 12.15 -5.79
N ILE A 23 3.52 12.39 -6.19
CA ILE A 23 4.65 11.50 -5.90
C ILE A 23 4.86 11.40 -4.39
N ILE A 24 4.88 12.53 -3.67
CA ILE A 24 5.05 12.56 -2.22
C ILE A 24 3.91 11.81 -1.52
N LYS A 25 2.66 12.01 -1.93
CA LYS A 25 1.52 11.25 -1.37
C LYS A 25 1.70 9.75 -1.55
N MET A 26 2.04 9.30 -2.76
CA MET A 26 2.27 7.87 -3.04
C MET A 26 3.43 7.28 -2.23
N LEU A 27 4.57 7.98 -2.17
CA LEU A 27 5.73 7.55 -1.38
C LEU A 27 5.43 7.52 0.11
N SER A 28 4.74 8.53 0.63
CA SER A 28 4.31 8.61 2.02
C SER A 28 3.37 7.44 2.37
N GLN A 29 2.40 7.12 1.51
CA GLN A 29 1.51 5.98 1.72
C GLN A 29 2.27 4.65 1.69
N ALA A 30 3.14 4.44 0.72
CA ALA A 30 3.93 3.22 0.61
C ALA A 30 4.86 3.03 1.81
N TYR A 31 5.57 4.08 2.20
CA TYR A 31 6.44 4.08 3.38
C TYR A 31 5.64 3.77 4.65
N TRP A 32 4.52 4.46 4.86
CA TRP A 32 3.66 4.22 6.02
C TRP A 32 3.17 2.77 6.08
N GLN A 33 2.70 2.19 4.96
CA GLN A 33 2.34 0.77 4.92
C GLN A 33 3.50 -0.15 5.30
N MET A 34 4.69 0.11 4.75
CA MET A 34 5.89 -0.68 5.04
C MET A 34 6.36 -0.54 6.50
N CYS A 35 5.96 0.50 7.21
CA CYS A 35 6.22 0.67 8.65
C CYS A 35 5.27 -0.14 9.55
N SER A 36 4.22 -0.77 9.00
CA SER A 36 3.29 -1.57 9.81
C SER A 36 4.02 -2.69 10.58
N PRO A 37 3.62 -2.98 11.83
CA PRO A 37 4.19 -4.09 12.61
C PRO A 37 4.12 -5.43 11.89
N ILE A 38 3.10 -5.67 11.06
CA ILE A 38 2.95 -6.94 10.33
C ILE A 38 4.11 -7.22 9.36
N PHE A 39 4.86 -6.20 8.95
CA PHE A 39 6.02 -6.33 8.07
C PHE A 39 7.35 -6.27 8.81
N GLN A 40 7.35 -6.36 10.15
CA GLN A 40 8.58 -6.34 10.94
C GLN A 40 9.54 -7.45 10.54
N GLU A 41 9.06 -8.68 10.43
CA GLU A 41 9.86 -9.83 10.01
C GLU A 41 10.38 -9.65 8.58
N TRP A 42 9.57 -9.09 7.69
CA TRP A 42 9.99 -8.79 6.31
C TRP A 42 11.13 -7.77 6.28
N ARG A 43 11.06 -6.72 7.12
CA ARG A 43 12.15 -5.75 7.26
C ARG A 43 13.40 -6.40 7.86
N GLN A 44 13.26 -7.26 8.87
CA GLN A 44 14.38 -8.01 9.47
C GLN A 44 15.06 -8.93 8.45
N TYR A 45 14.27 -9.63 7.63
CA TYR A 45 14.79 -10.45 6.55
C TYR A 45 15.63 -9.63 5.54
N ALA A 46 15.22 -8.40 5.23
CA ALA A 46 16.01 -7.53 4.34
C ALA A 46 17.43 -7.27 4.90
N TRP A 47 17.56 -7.03 6.21
CA TRP A 47 18.86 -6.87 6.87
C TRP A 47 19.69 -8.15 6.82
N TYR A 48 19.08 -9.31 7.06
CA TYR A 48 19.74 -10.61 6.93
C TYR A 48 20.24 -10.85 5.51
N SER A 49 19.39 -10.61 4.51
CA SER A 49 19.73 -10.79 3.10
C SER A 49 20.84 -9.85 2.61
N GLY A 50 21.01 -8.70 3.26
CA GLY A 50 22.10 -7.76 3.02
C GLY A 50 23.40 -8.10 3.78
N GLY A 51 23.40 -9.14 4.61
CA GLY A 51 24.57 -9.54 5.42
C GLY A 51 24.81 -8.67 6.66
N TYR A 52 23.84 -7.84 7.06
CA TYR A 52 23.97 -6.95 8.23
C TYR A 52 23.69 -7.65 9.56
N VAL A 53 22.94 -8.75 9.52
CA VAL A 53 22.63 -9.57 10.70
C VAL A 53 22.78 -11.05 10.36
N ASN A 54 23.14 -11.86 11.35
CA ASN A 54 23.37 -13.30 11.17
C ASN A 54 22.11 -14.15 11.36
N SER A 55 21.06 -13.60 11.98
CA SER A 55 19.79 -14.31 12.23
C SER A 55 18.80 -14.06 11.09
N CYS A 56 18.28 -15.16 10.52
CA CYS A 56 17.22 -15.11 9.52
C CYS A 56 15.86 -15.02 10.22
N ALA A 57 15.05 -14.03 9.84
CA ALA A 57 13.68 -13.91 10.32
C ALA A 57 12.78 -15.04 9.78
N PRO A 58 11.67 -15.38 10.46
CA PRO A 58 10.69 -16.33 9.95
C PRO A 58 10.16 -15.96 8.56
N LYS A 59 9.62 -16.95 7.84
CA LYS A 59 8.91 -16.71 6.58
C LYS A 59 7.67 -15.86 6.85
N CYS A 60 7.61 -14.71 6.18
CA CYS A 60 6.52 -13.76 6.28
C CYS A 60 6.05 -13.32 4.89
N ASP A 61 4.82 -12.80 4.82
CA ASP A 61 4.26 -12.24 3.60
C ASP A 61 4.99 -10.95 3.22
N ARG A 62 5.32 -10.81 1.93
CA ARG A 62 5.88 -9.56 1.40
C ARG A 62 4.79 -8.49 1.36
N PRO A 63 5.13 -7.19 1.50
CA PRO A 63 4.15 -6.10 1.42
C PRO A 63 3.28 -6.16 0.16
N ILE A 64 3.85 -6.55 -0.99
CA ILE A 64 3.08 -6.68 -2.23
C ILE A 64 2.08 -7.84 -2.19
N GLN A 65 2.43 -8.95 -1.54
CA GLN A 65 1.56 -10.11 -1.41
C GLN A 65 0.40 -9.82 -0.46
N TYR A 66 0.66 -9.09 0.63
CA TYR A 66 -0.37 -8.73 1.59
C TYR A 66 -1.26 -7.58 1.12
N CYS A 67 -0.65 -6.46 0.69
CA CYS A 67 -1.39 -5.23 0.37
C CYS A 67 -2.10 -5.29 -0.99
N PHE A 68 -1.67 -6.17 -1.89
CA PHE A 68 -2.19 -6.24 -3.28
C PHE A 68 -2.51 -7.68 -3.68
N ASP A 69 -3.03 -8.50 -2.76
CA ASP A 69 -3.52 -9.83 -3.09
C ASP A 69 -4.69 -9.79 -4.10
N ARG A 70 -5.07 -10.92 -4.68
CA ARG A 70 -6.21 -10.95 -5.63
C ARG A 70 -7.56 -10.60 -4.99
N LYS A 71 -7.67 -10.60 -3.67
CA LYS A 71 -8.89 -10.30 -2.92
C LYS A 71 -9.09 -8.80 -2.71
N VAL A 72 -8.12 -7.95 -3.07
CA VAL A 72 -8.27 -6.49 -2.98
C VAL A 72 -9.24 -5.92 -4.01
N TYR A 73 -9.58 -6.64 -5.08
CA TYR A 73 -10.48 -6.18 -6.16
C TYR A 73 -11.97 -6.30 -5.81
N GLY A 74 -12.35 -5.80 -4.63
CA GLY A 74 -13.72 -5.78 -4.13
C GLY A 74 -14.28 -4.37 -3.93
N LYS A 75 -15.22 -4.23 -3.00
CA LYS A 75 -15.73 -2.92 -2.55
C LYS A 75 -14.77 -2.30 -1.55
N CYS A 76 -14.56 -0.99 -1.64
CA CYS A 76 -13.92 -0.23 -0.58
C CYS A 76 -14.71 -0.41 0.74
N GLN A 77 -13.98 -0.65 1.84
CA GLN A 77 -14.53 -0.96 3.16
C GLN A 77 -14.55 0.26 4.11
N LEU A 78 -14.31 1.46 3.58
CA LEU A 78 -14.54 2.69 4.34
C LEU A 78 -16.00 3.14 4.22
N SER A 79 -16.52 3.73 5.29
CA SER A 79 -17.93 4.12 5.38
C SER A 79 -18.36 5.04 4.24
N GLY A 80 -19.52 4.77 3.64
CA GLY A 80 -20.08 5.57 2.54
C GLY A 80 -19.39 5.40 1.18
N CYS A 81 -18.29 4.63 1.08
CA CYS A 81 -17.56 4.48 -0.18
C CYS A 81 -18.14 3.36 -1.05
N LYS A 82 -18.42 3.69 -2.32
CA LYS A 82 -18.90 2.74 -3.34
C LYS A 82 -17.86 2.41 -4.41
N ARG A 83 -16.64 2.93 -4.28
CA ARG A 83 -15.55 2.73 -5.25
C ARG A 83 -14.95 1.32 -5.10
N LEU A 84 -14.31 0.83 -6.17
CA LEU A 84 -13.53 -0.40 -6.13
C LEU A 84 -12.29 -0.21 -5.27
N SER A 85 -12.02 -1.17 -4.40
CA SER A 85 -10.76 -1.22 -3.65
C SER A 85 -9.62 -1.70 -4.54
N MET A 86 -8.40 -1.32 -4.15
CA MET A 86 -7.19 -1.73 -4.85
C MET A 86 -6.02 -2.08 -3.93
N VAL A 87 -6.13 -1.74 -2.65
CA VAL A 87 -5.08 -1.96 -1.67
C VAL A 87 -5.71 -2.39 -0.35
N LYS A 88 -5.11 -3.37 0.30
CA LYS A 88 -5.43 -3.74 1.68
C LYS A 88 -4.52 -2.98 2.63
N CYS A 89 -5.10 -2.27 3.59
CA CYS A 89 -4.33 -1.53 4.59
C CYS A 89 -3.67 -2.49 5.60
N ALA A 90 -2.37 -2.35 5.79
CA ALA A 90 -1.55 -3.11 6.73
C ALA A 90 -1.82 -2.81 8.21
N TYR A 91 -2.62 -1.79 8.53
CA TYR A 91 -2.95 -1.42 9.90
C TYR A 91 -4.38 -1.82 10.28
N CYS A 92 -5.39 -1.42 9.49
CA CYS A 92 -6.79 -1.76 9.79
C CYS A 92 -7.32 -2.98 9.02
N ALA A 93 -6.49 -3.64 8.20
CA ALA A 93 -6.85 -4.78 7.36
C ALA A 93 -7.99 -4.54 6.35
N LYS A 94 -8.48 -3.29 6.22
CA LYS A 94 -9.55 -2.92 5.28
C LYS A 94 -9.01 -2.78 3.85
N ASN A 95 -9.83 -3.18 2.89
CA ASN A 95 -9.65 -2.92 1.46
C ASN A 95 -10.09 -1.50 1.14
N ILE A 96 -9.19 -0.70 0.57
CA ILE A 96 -9.37 0.75 0.35
C ILE A 96 -9.18 1.07 -1.13
N CYS A 97 -9.96 2.03 -1.64
CA CYS A 97 -9.86 2.53 -3.01
C CYS A 97 -8.72 3.56 -3.15
N PHE A 98 -8.32 3.82 -4.40
CA PHE A 98 -7.24 4.79 -4.71
C PHE A 98 -7.49 6.17 -4.10
N GLN A 99 -8.72 6.68 -4.22
CA GLN A 99 -9.12 7.99 -3.71
C GLN A 99 -8.84 8.12 -2.22
N GLN A 100 -9.39 7.22 -1.42
CA GLN A 100 -9.29 7.34 0.03
C GLN A 100 -7.87 7.01 0.51
N PHE A 101 -7.19 6.09 -0.17
CA PHE A 101 -5.84 5.69 0.21
C PHE A 101 -4.78 6.74 -0.18
N VAL A 102 -4.72 7.12 -1.46
CA VAL A 102 -3.66 7.98 -2.02
C VAL A 102 -4.05 9.45 -2.02
N ILE A 103 -5.26 9.81 -2.47
CA ILE A 103 -5.65 11.21 -2.66
C ILE A 103 -5.95 11.88 -1.32
N GLU A 104 -6.76 11.23 -0.49
CA GLU A 104 -7.15 11.67 0.86
C GLU A 104 -6.16 11.23 1.95
N CYS A 105 -5.11 10.50 1.57
CA CYS A 105 -4.05 10.05 2.46
C CYS A 105 -4.54 9.27 3.69
N HIS A 106 -5.23 8.14 3.47
CA HIS A 106 -5.74 7.29 4.56
C HIS A 106 -4.73 7.10 5.70
N ARG A 107 -5.18 7.37 6.92
CA ARG A 107 -4.54 6.98 8.17
C ARG A 107 -5.59 6.26 9.01
N CYS A 108 -5.19 5.16 9.65
CA CYS A 108 -6.07 4.49 10.59
C CYS A 108 -6.25 5.39 11.81
N VAL A 109 -7.50 5.72 12.11
CA VAL A 109 -7.92 6.30 13.39
C VAL A 109 -8.41 5.15 14.26
#